data_AF-A0A953ZYC5-F1
#
_entry.id   AF-A0A953ZYC5-F1
#
_cell.length_a   1.000
_cell.length_b   1.000
_cell.length_c   1.000
_cell.angle_alpha   90.00
_cell.angle_beta   90.00
_cell.angle_gamma   90.00
#
_symmetry.space_group_name_H-M   'P 1'
#
loop_
_entity.id
_entity.type
_entity.pdbx_description
1 polymer ?
#
loop_
_entity_poly.entity_id
_entity_poly.type
_entity_poly.pdbx_seq_one_letter_code
_entity_poly.pdbx_strand_id
1 'polypeptide(L)'
;MFSKKDFQQFGKQEPVLFASVTTRITGRKDDALLRTYGFGSFPSFAILDASGTAITKSVGRDLYSMKSAVRAAKAWVEVQAAEASGETIDRNKAFLAKLALGKLRLKQAKAELAGLSLTAEQAKAADESMLLLEMNSILAAARRDIDGSAQRVYEVFKSGRTLPEGSSARDRAAFLLMRAADKAGDGKAFQAGWKDAKPQLEERVHTIEKAAADPKLNKRRRASLGPMLERLKGEIAKNDKRAAELAGKSPAQEPSK
;
A
#
# COMPACT_ATOMS: atom_id res chain seq x y z
N MET A 1 7.19 -25.63 18.57
CA MET A 1 8.40 -24.79 18.50
C MET A 1 8.27 -23.43 19.22
N PHE A 2 7.07 -22.88 19.44
CA PHE A 2 6.88 -21.52 20.00
C PHE A 2 6.62 -21.41 21.51
N SER A 3 6.99 -22.40 22.34
CA SER A 3 6.59 -22.44 23.77
C SER A 3 7.73 -22.67 24.77
N LYS A 4 8.98 -22.35 24.42
CA LYS A 4 10.13 -22.47 25.35
C LYS A 4 10.57 -21.09 25.86
N LYS A 5 11.11 -21.04 27.09
CA LYS A 5 11.67 -19.82 27.72
C LYS A 5 12.70 -19.12 26.82
N ASP A 6 13.44 -19.89 26.03
CA ASP A 6 14.46 -19.41 25.09
C ASP A 6 13.88 -18.50 23.99
N PHE A 7 12.60 -18.68 23.61
CA PHE A 7 11.93 -17.83 22.64
C PHE A 7 11.67 -16.41 23.17
N GLN A 8 11.41 -16.25 24.47
CA GLN A 8 11.24 -14.93 25.09
C GLN A 8 12.54 -14.15 25.13
N GLN A 9 13.69 -14.83 25.17
CA GLN A 9 15.01 -14.21 25.17
C GLN A 9 15.42 -13.81 23.76
N PHE A 10 15.15 -14.66 22.77
CA PHE A 10 15.30 -14.37 21.34
C PHE A 10 14.42 -13.18 20.90
N GLY A 11 13.15 -13.16 21.29
CA GLY A 11 12.21 -12.07 20.96
C GLY A 11 12.48 -10.72 21.62
N LYS A 12 13.47 -10.63 22.52
CA LYS A 12 13.96 -9.36 23.08
C LYS A 12 15.05 -8.72 22.23
N GLN A 13 15.72 -9.49 21.37
CA GLN A 13 16.88 -9.02 20.59
C GLN A 13 16.51 -8.75 19.13
N GLU A 14 15.54 -9.48 18.57
CA GLU A 14 15.09 -9.31 17.20
C GLU A 14 13.56 -9.32 17.08
N PRO A 15 12.96 -8.55 16.14
CA PRO A 15 11.54 -8.65 15.83
C PRO A 15 11.23 -10.05 15.28
N VAL A 16 10.53 -10.86 16.07
CA VAL A 16 10.11 -12.19 15.62
C VAL A 16 8.76 -12.08 14.91
N LEU A 17 8.77 -12.28 13.59
CA LEU A 17 7.54 -12.47 12.82
C LEU A 17 7.18 -13.96 12.83
N PHE A 18 5.97 -14.30 13.30
CA PHE A 18 4.94 -14.92 12.44
C PHE A 18 3.81 -15.55 13.30
N ALA A 19 2.68 -14.82 13.44
CA ALA A 19 1.41 -15.41 13.82
C ALA A 19 0.43 -15.25 12.65
N SER A 20 0.32 -16.29 11.82
CA SER A 20 -0.71 -16.34 10.78
C SER A 20 -1.99 -16.94 11.38
N VAL A 21 -2.92 -16.09 11.79
CA VAL A 21 -4.27 -16.53 12.20
C VAL A 21 -5.12 -16.64 10.94
N THR A 22 -5.28 -17.85 10.40
CA THR A 22 -5.92 -18.08 9.10
C THR A 22 -7.45 -18.13 9.13
N THR A 23 -8.10 -18.11 10.29
CA THR A 23 -9.56 -18.29 10.36
C THR A 23 -10.20 -17.55 11.53
N ARG A 24 -11.35 -16.89 11.28
CA ARG A 24 -12.39 -16.69 12.29
C ARG A 24 -13.05 -18.05 12.51
N ILE A 25 -12.76 -18.71 13.62
CA ILE A 25 -13.51 -19.89 14.04
C ILE A 25 -14.35 -19.43 15.21
N THR A 26 -15.63 -19.19 14.93
CA THR A 26 -16.61 -18.77 15.92
C THR A 26 -16.53 -19.64 17.17
N GLY A 27 -16.43 -19.01 18.34
CA GLY A 27 -16.37 -19.71 19.63
C GLY A 27 -14.99 -20.18 20.07
N ARG A 28 -13.91 -19.96 19.29
CA ARG A 28 -12.54 -20.16 19.77
C ARG A 28 -12.06 -18.96 20.60
N LYS A 29 -11.15 -19.24 21.52
CA LYS A 29 -10.50 -18.26 22.42
C LYS A 29 -10.02 -16.99 21.69
N ASP A 30 -9.54 -17.12 20.46
CA ASP A 30 -8.91 -16.02 19.71
C ASP A 30 -9.78 -15.48 18.54
N ASP A 31 -11.09 -15.79 18.50
CA ASP A 31 -11.99 -15.35 17.43
C ASP A 31 -12.09 -13.80 17.33
N ALA A 32 -11.86 -13.11 18.44
CA ALA A 32 -11.86 -11.64 18.51
C ALA A 32 -10.53 -10.99 18.13
N LEU A 33 -9.44 -11.74 17.91
CA LEU A 33 -8.07 -11.21 17.82
C LEU A 33 -7.90 -10.14 16.73
N LEU A 34 -8.53 -10.33 15.56
CA LEU A 34 -8.55 -9.32 14.50
C LEU A 34 -9.15 -7.99 14.99
N ARG A 35 -10.27 -8.05 15.71
CA ARG A 35 -10.95 -6.86 16.23
C ARG A 35 -10.12 -6.21 17.34
N THR A 36 -9.47 -7.00 18.20
CA THR A 36 -8.57 -6.51 19.25
C THR A 36 -7.49 -5.59 18.69
N TYR A 37 -6.94 -5.93 17.52
CA TYR A 37 -5.94 -5.10 16.83
C TYR A 37 -6.52 -4.13 15.79
N GLY A 38 -7.84 -3.92 15.77
CA GLY A 38 -8.51 -2.97 14.88
C GLY A 38 -8.59 -3.38 13.41
N PHE A 39 -8.36 -4.65 13.09
CA PHE A 39 -8.41 -5.17 11.72
C PHE A 39 -9.81 -5.61 11.30
N GLY A 40 -10.19 -5.24 10.08
CA GLY A 40 -11.49 -5.58 9.49
C GLY A 40 -11.47 -6.72 8.47
N SER A 41 -10.29 -7.11 7.96
CA SER A 41 -10.17 -8.09 6.87
C SER A 41 -8.79 -8.73 6.81
N PHE A 42 -8.66 -9.85 6.10
CA PHE A 42 -7.37 -10.46 5.78
C PHE A 42 -6.87 -10.06 4.37
N PRO A 43 -5.54 -10.11 4.12
CA PRO A 43 -4.48 -10.21 5.13
C PRO A 43 -4.42 -8.92 5.96
N SER A 44 -3.92 -9.00 7.20
CA SER A 44 -3.64 -7.85 8.07
C SER A 44 -2.31 -8.07 8.77
N PHE A 45 -1.65 -6.99 9.14
CA PHE A 45 -0.29 -7.01 9.69
C PHE A 45 -0.20 -6.09 10.90
N ALA A 46 0.28 -6.64 12.02
CA ALA A 46 0.67 -5.89 13.20
C ALA A 46 2.08 -6.26 13.62
N ILE A 47 2.85 -5.28 14.09
CA ILE A 47 4.03 -5.52 14.93
C ILE A 47 3.62 -5.26 16.37
N LEU A 48 3.92 -6.21 17.25
CA LEU A 48 3.62 -6.13 18.67
C LEU A 48 4.90 -5.90 19.47
N ASP A 49 4.80 -5.15 20.56
CA ASP A 49 5.86 -5.07 21.55
C ASP A 49 5.85 -6.29 22.50
N ALA A 50 6.77 -6.30 23.47
CA ALA A 50 6.90 -7.40 24.45
C ALA A 50 5.66 -7.58 25.36
N SER A 51 4.80 -6.56 25.48
CA SER A 51 3.53 -6.63 26.22
C SER A 51 2.37 -7.16 25.38
N GLY A 52 2.58 -7.38 24.07
CA GLY A 52 1.53 -7.73 23.12
C GLY A 52 0.76 -6.52 22.59
N THR A 53 1.22 -5.30 22.84
CA THR A 53 0.57 -4.07 22.35
C THR A 53 1.03 -3.78 20.92
N ALA A 54 0.09 -3.47 20.02
CA ALA A 54 0.41 -3.15 18.64
C ALA A 54 1.14 -1.80 18.52
N ILE A 55 2.35 -1.82 17.98
CA ILE A 55 3.11 -0.60 17.67
C ILE A 55 2.81 -0.07 16.26
N THR A 56 2.29 -0.89 15.35
CA THR A 56 1.78 -0.43 14.06
C THR A 56 0.30 -0.03 14.16
N LYS A 57 -0.15 0.89 13.30
CA LYS A 57 -1.57 1.28 13.23
C LYS A 57 -2.20 1.06 11.86
N SER A 58 -1.64 1.63 10.80
CA SER A 58 -2.15 1.46 9.43
C SER A 58 -1.01 1.22 8.47
N VAL A 59 -0.63 -0.04 8.30
CA VAL A 59 0.42 -0.45 7.36
C VAL A 59 -0.25 -1.03 6.11
N GLY A 60 0.29 -0.68 4.93
CA GLY A 60 -0.15 -1.25 3.66
C GLY A 60 -0.06 -2.78 3.65
N ARG A 61 -0.94 -3.43 2.88
CA ARG A 61 -0.99 -4.90 2.76
C ARG A 61 0.00 -5.44 1.72
N ASP A 62 0.99 -4.63 1.37
CA ASP A 62 2.04 -4.92 0.42
C ASP A 62 3.38 -5.12 1.12
N LEU A 63 4.26 -5.88 0.47
CA LEU A 63 5.56 -6.23 1.01
C LEU A 63 6.44 -4.99 1.25
N TYR A 64 6.32 -3.95 0.42
CA TYR A 64 7.04 -2.70 0.59
C TYR A 64 6.70 -2.07 1.95
N SER A 65 5.41 -1.88 2.23
CA SER A 65 4.91 -1.27 3.46
C SER A 65 5.28 -2.10 4.68
N MET A 66 5.14 -3.43 4.60
CA MET A 66 5.52 -4.34 5.69
C MET A 66 7.02 -4.28 5.99
N LYS A 67 7.88 -4.30 4.97
CA LYS A 67 9.33 -4.16 5.15
C LYS A 67 9.70 -2.82 5.78
N SER A 68 9.06 -1.73 5.35
CA SER A 68 9.26 -0.39 5.92
C SER A 68 8.89 -0.36 7.40
N ALA A 69 7.72 -0.90 7.77
CA ALA A 69 7.28 -0.98 9.15
C ALA A 69 8.23 -1.83 10.03
N VAL A 70 8.70 -2.98 9.54
CA VAL A 70 9.65 -3.84 10.28
C VAL A 70 10.96 -3.11 10.53
N ARG A 71 11.52 -2.42 9.53
CA ARG A 71 12.75 -1.63 9.70
C ARG A 71 12.57 -0.50 10.72
N ALA A 72 11.41 0.15 10.70
CA ALA A 72 11.08 1.24 11.60
C ALA A 72 10.79 0.80 13.04
N ALA A 73 10.41 -0.47 13.25
CA ALA A 73 10.03 -0.98 14.57
C ALA A 73 11.17 -0.85 15.59
N LYS A 74 12.42 -1.16 15.20
CA LYS A 74 13.59 -1.02 16.08
C LYS A 74 13.80 0.44 16.51
N ALA A 75 13.78 1.37 15.55
CA ALA A 75 13.91 2.79 15.83
C ALA A 75 12.78 3.30 16.75
N TRP A 76 11.57 2.78 16.60
CA TRP A 76 10.44 3.12 17.48
C TRP A 76 10.60 2.59 18.90
N VAL A 77 11.10 1.37 19.06
CA VAL A 77 11.40 0.80 20.40
C VAL A 77 12.47 1.64 21.11
N GLU A 78 13.52 2.05 20.39
CA GLU A 78 14.56 2.92 20.94
C GLU A 78 14.00 4.30 21.35
N VAL A 79 13.10 4.87 20.56
CA VAL A 79 12.40 6.13 20.90
C VAL A 79 11.55 5.98 22.16
N GLN A 80 10.80 4.88 22.29
CA GLN A 80 10.00 4.61 23.49
C GLN A 80 10.87 4.38 24.73
N ALA A 81 12.02 3.73 24.58
CA ALA A 81 12.95 3.51 25.68
C ALA A 81 13.54 4.84 26.18
N ALA A 82 13.98 5.71 25.26
CA ALA A 82 14.49 7.05 25.60
C ALA A 82 13.42 7.91 26.29
N GLU A 83 12.16 7.85 25.82
CA GLU A 83 11.04 8.53 26.45
C GLU A 83 10.80 8.04 27.89
N ALA A 84 10.88 6.72 28.11
CA ALA A 84 10.69 6.12 29.43
C ALA A 84 11.85 6.41 30.40
N SER A 85 13.08 6.58 29.91
CA SER A 85 14.25 6.95 30.73
C SER A 85 14.42 8.46 30.91
N GLY A 86 13.58 9.29 30.27
CA GLY A 86 13.69 10.75 30.30
C GLY A 86 14.87 11.29 29.48
N GLU A 87 15.43 10.48 28.59
CA GLU A 87 16.50 10.87 27.67
C GLU A 87 15.97 11.78 26.55
N THR A 88 16.89 12.56 25.96
CA THR A 88 16.53 13.42 24.83
C THR A 88 16.19 12.58 23.60
N ILE A 89 14.95 12.71 23.13
CA ILE A 89 14.46 11.99 21.95
C ILE A 89 14.93 12.66 20.67
N ASP A 90 15.55 11.90 19.77
CA ASP A 90 15.76 12.33 18.38
C ASP A 90 14.39 12.47 17.67
N ARG A 91 13.95 13.72 17.50
CA ARG A 91 12.65 14.05 16.91
C ARG A 91 12.55 13.63 15.44
N ASN A 92 13.65 13.63 14.69
CA ASN A 92 13.67 13.21 13.28
C ASN A 92 13.47 11.70 13.19
N LYS A 93 14.20 10.94 14.00
CA LYS A 93 14.07 9.48 14.09
C LYS A 93 12.67 9.06 14.54
N ALA A 94 12.13 9.74 15.55
CA ALA A 94 10.76 9.50 16.03
C ALA A 94 9.72 9.76 14.93
N PHE A 95 9.86 10.86 14.18
CA PHE A 95 8.96 11.20 13.09
C PHE A 95 8.97 10.15 11.97
N LEU A 96 10.15 9.76 11.48
CA LEU A 96 10.30 8.75 10.44
C LEU A 96 9.74 7.39 10.87
N ALA A 97 9.98 7.00 12.14
CA ALA A 97 9.43 5.77 12.69
C ALA A 97 7.89 5.82 12.76
N LYS A 98 7.30 6.93 13.21
CA LYS A 98 5.84 7.11 13.24
C LYS A 98 5.22 7.06 11.84
N LEU A 99 5.87 7.66 10.84
CA LEU A 99 5.43 7.59 9.44
C LEU A 99 5.38 6.15 8.95
N ALA A 100 6.49 5.41 9.06
CA ALA A 100 6.61 4.04 8.57
C ALA A 100 5.70 3.04 9.31
N LEU A 101 5.42 3.26 10.59
CA LEU A 101 4.47 2.46 11.38
C LEU A 101 2.99 2.84 11.14
N GLY A 102 2.73 3.82 10.27
CA GLY A 102 1.38 4.28 9.93
C GLY A 102 0.67 4.96 11.11
N LYS A 103 1.42 5.54 12.05
CA LYS A 103 0.87 6.22 13.24
C LYS A 103 0.36 7.63 12.92
N LEU A 104 0.83 8.25 11.84
CA LEU A 104 0.46 9.60 11.43
C LEU A 104 -0.54 9.60 10.28
N ARG A 105 -1.52 10.51 10.37
CA ARG A 105 -2.34 10.92 9.22
C ARG A 105 -1.63 12.04 8.46
N LEU A 106 -1.95 12.21 7.17
CA LEU A 106 -1.32 13.23 6.31
C LEU A 106 -1.27 14.63 6.94
N LYS A 107 -2.37 15.12 7.53
CA LYS A 107 -2.41 16.44 8.18
C LYS A 107 -1.45 16.54 9.38
N GLN A 108 -1.38 15.50 10.20
CA GLN A 108 -0.48 15.44 11.36
C GLN A 108 0.98 15.35 10.91
N ALA A 109 1.25 14.53 9.91
CA ALA A 109 2.59 14.37 9.36
C ALA A 109 3.12 15.67 8.75
N LYS A 110 2.29 16.43 8.01
CA LYS A 110 2.66 17.76 7.51
C LYS A 110 3.00 18.74 8.64
N ALA A 111 2.21 18.73 9.71
CA ALA A 111 2.44 19.61 10.86
C ALA A 111 3.72 19.23 11.63
N GLU A 112 3.97 17.94 11.86
CA GLU A 112 5.21 17.48 12.51
C GLU A 112 6.44 17.77 11.64
N LEU A 113 6.37 17.54 10.32
CA LEU A 113 7.49 17.78 9.39
C LEU A 113 7.95 19.24 9.38
N ALA A 114 7.02 20.20 9.48
CA ALA A 114 7.33 21.63 9.45
C ALA A 114 8.25 22.10 10.59
N GLY A 115 8.33 21.34 11.68
CA GLY A 115 9.19 21.63 12.83
C GLY A 115 10.50 20.84 12.86
N LEU A 116 10.86 20.12 11.79
CA LEU A 116 12.03 19.24 11.75
C LEU A 116 13.07 19.72 10.74
N SER A 117 14.34 19.48 11.06
CA SER A 117 15.47 19.71 10.17
C SER A 117 16.05 18.36 9.78
N LEU A 118 15.61 17.82 8.63
CA LEU A 118 16.00 16.50 8.16
C LEU A 118 17.32 16.56 7.37
N THR A 119 18.16 15.53 7.49
CA THR A 119 19.26 15.31 6.53
C THR A 119 18.70 15.00 5.14
N ALA A 120 19.52 15.07 4.09
CA ALA A 120 19.08 14.77 2.72
C ALA A 120 18.47 13.35 2.59
N GLU A 121 19.08 12.37 3.26
CA GLU A 121 18.58 10.98 3.29
C GLU A 121 17.25 10.87 4.03
N GLN A 122 17.13 11.54 5.18
CA GLN A 122 15.90 11.58 5.97
C GLN A 122 14.77 12.29 5.22
N ALA A 123 15.08 13.39 4.51
CA ALA A 123 14.12 14.13 3.71
C ALA A 123 13.57 13.26 2.57
N LYS A 124 14.44 12.51 1.87
CA LYS A 124 14.00 11.55 0.83
C LYS A 124 13.07 10.48 1.41
N ALA A 125 13.44 9.87 2.54
CA ALA A 125 12.61 8.85 3.18
C ALA A 125 11.26 9.40 3.68
N ALA A 126 11.26 10.63 4.21
CA ALA A 126 10.05 11.34 4.59
C ALA A 126 9.17 11.62 3.37
N ASP A 127 9.72 12.13 2.27
CA ASP A 127 8.98 12.46 1.05
C ASP A 127 8.32 11.24 0.41
N GLU A 128 9.01 10.10 0.34
CA GLU A 128 8.43 8.83 -0.13
C GLU A 128 7.24 8.39 0.74
N SER A 129 7.41 8.45 2.07
CA SER A 129 6.36 8.07 3.03
C SER A 129 5.17 9.05 3.00
N MET A 130 5.45 10.34 2.83
CA MET A 130 4.45 11.40 2.71
C MET A 130 3.65 11.27 1.43
N LEU A 131 4.31 10.95 0.31
CA LEU A 131 3.65 10.66 -0.95
C LEU A 131 2.72 9.44 -0.83
N LEU A 132 3.14 8.40 -0.11
CA LEU A 132 2.26 7.25 0.16
C LEU A 132 1.04 7.63 1.00
N LEU A 133 1.20 8.46 2.03
CA LEU A 133 0.06 8.96 2.83
C LEU A 133 -0.89 9.81 2.00
N GLU A 134 -0.35 10.69 1.17
CA GLU A 134 -1.11 11.52 0.24
C GLU A 134 -1.90 10.66 -0.75
N MET A 135 -1.24 9.69 -1.38
CA MET A 135 -1.89 8.80 -2.34
C MET A 135 -2.97 7.94 -1.67
N ASN A 136 -2.72 7.40 -0.48
CA ASN A 136 -3.74 6.67 0.26
C ASN A 136 -4.96 7.55 0.60
N SER A 137 -4.76 8.83 0.88
CA SER A 137 -5.86 9.79 1.07
C SER A 137 -6.65 10.02 -0.22
N ILE A 138 -5.98 10.16 -1.37
CA ILE A 138 -6.63 10.32 -2.68
C ILE A 138 -7.44 9.07 -3.04
N LEU A 139 -6.86 7.88 -2.85
CA LEU A 139 -7.49 6.60 -3.11
C LEU A 139 -8.69 6.33 -2.20
N ALA A 140 -8.65 6.79 -0.94
CA ALA A 140 -9.79 6.70 -0.05
C ALA A 140 -10.96 7.59 -0.51
N ALA A 141 -10.66 8.78 -1.04
CA ALA A 141 -11.66 9.71 -1.57
C ALA A 141 -12.32 9.24 -2.88
N ALA A 142 -11.60 8.43 -3.67
CA ALA A 142 -12.07 7.91 -4.97
C ALA A 142 -13.37 7.09 -4.87
N ARG A 143 -13.71 6.59 -3.67
CA ARG A 143 -14.99 5.90 -3.41
C ARG A 143 -16.21 6.82 -3.53
N ARG A 144 -16.03 8.14 -3.37
CA ARG A 144 -17.09 9.14 -3.43
C ARG A 144 -16.94 10.04 -4.67
N ASP A 145 -15.70 10.30 -5.07
CA ASP A 145 -15.38 11.15 -6.21
C ASP A 145 -14.21 10.55 -7.00
N ILE A 146 -14.54 9.65 -7.93
CA ILE A 146 -13.54 8.95 -8.74
C ILE A 146 -12.83 9.90 -9.71
N ASP A 147 -13.53 10.90 -10.25
CA ASP A 147 -12.99 11.80 -11.26
C ASP A 147 -12.09 12.87 -10.65
N GLY A 148 -12.49 13.48 -9.54
CA GLY A 148 -11.61 14.40 -8.80
C GLY A 148 -10.39 13.68 -8.23
N SER A 149 -10.54 12.45 -7.73
CA SER A 149 -9.39 11.64 -7.32
C SER A 149 -8.47 11.28 -8.49
N ALA A 150 -9.02 10.93 -9.66
CA ALA A 150 -8.22 10.66 -10.86
C ALA A 150 -7.40 11.88 -11.28
N GLN A 151 -8.01 13.07 -11.29
CA GLN A 151 -7.29 14.31 -11.58
C GLN A 151 -6.15 14.54 -10.59
N ARG A 152 -6.38 14.34 -9.29
CA ARG A 152 -5.33 14.51 -8.28
C ARG A 152 -4.17 13.52 -8.43
N VAL A 153 -4.45 12.27 -8.83
CA VAL A 153 -3.38 11.31 -9.17
C VAL A 153 -2.57 11.80 -10.37
N TYR A 154 -3.25 12.33 -11.39
CA TYR A 154 -2.61 12.90 -12.57
C TYR A 154 -1.72 14.09 -12.23
N GLU A 155 -2.16 15.02 -11.37
CA GLU A 155 -1.32 16.14 -10.91
C GLU A 155 -0.06 15.67 -10.18
N VAL A 156 -0.18 14.66 -9.32
CA VAL A 156 0.98 14.05 -8.64
C VAL A 156 1.96 13.48 -9.66
N PHE A 157 1.46 12.78 -10.69
CA PHE A 157 2.31 12.28 -11.78
C PHE A 157 2.99 13.42 -12.55
N LYS A 158 2.27 14.49 -12.89
CA LYS A 158 2.81 15.65 -13.63
C LYS A 158 3.85 16.43 -12.83
N SER A 159 3.79 16.39 -11.50
CA SER A 159 4.84 16.93 -10.62
C SER A 159 6.16 16.16 -10.65
N GLY A 160 6.24 15.03 -11.37
CA GLY A 160 7.44 14.18 -11.44
C GLY A 160 7.65 13.29 -10.22
N ARG A 161 6.73 13.31 -9.25
CA ARG A 161 6.78 12.47 -8.05
C ARG A 161 6.30 11.07 -8.38
N THR A 162 7.07 10.06 -8.00
CA THR A 162 6.77 8.65 -8.26
C THR A 162 6.54 7.87 -6.98
N LEU A 163 5.49 7.05 -6.96
CA LEU A 163 5.25 6.14 -5.84
C LEU A 163 6.30 5.03 -5.80
N PRO A 164 6.69 4.57 -4.60
CA PRO A 164 7.59 3.45 -4.46
C PRO A 164 7.07 2.19 -5.16
N GLU A 165 7.99 1.48 -5.81
CA GLU A 165 7.69 0.20 -6.46
C GLU A 165 7.21 -0.86 -5.45
N GLY A 166 6.25 -1.67 -5.87
CA GLY A 166 5.65 -2.70 -5.02
C GLY A 166 4.71 -2.16 -3.93
N SER A 167 4.45 -0.85 -3.88
CA SER A 167 3.43 -0.30 -2.98
C SER A 167 2.02 -0.50 -3.55
N SER A 168 1.08 -0.96 -2.72
CA SER A 168 -0.31 -1.14 -3.15
C SER A 168 -1.01 0.17 -3.52
N ALA A 169 -0.46 1.31 -3.10
CA ALA A 169 -0.92 2.62 -3.52
C ALA A 169 -0.60 2.89 -4.99
N ARG A 170 0.59 2.49 -5.48
CA ARG A 170 0.99 2.60 -6.88
C ARG A 170 0.04 1.82 -7.79
N ASP A 171 -0.20 0.57 -7.43
CA ASP A 171 -1.07 -0.33 -8.17
C ASP A 171 -2.48 0.22 -8.36
N ARG A 172 -3.05 0.77 -7.29
CA ARG A 172 -4.41 1.36 -7.32
C ARG A 172 -4.42 2.72 -8.01
N ALA A 173 -3.36 3.51 -7.87
CA ALA A 173 -3.23 4.80 -8.52
C ALA A 173 -3.10 4.68 -10.05
N ALA A 174 -2.50 3.58 -10.55
CA ALA A 174 -2.30 3.32 -11.97
C ALA A 174 -3.60 3.44 -12.79
N PHE A 175 -4.70 2.83 -12.33
CA PHE A 175 -6.00 2.91 -13.01
C PHE A 175 -6.62 4.31 -12.99
N LEU A 176 -6.44 5.05 -11.88
CA LEU A 176 -6.89 6.44 -11.78
C LEU A 176 -6.07 7.36 -12.70
N LEU A 177 -4.76 7.12 -12.79
CA LEU A 177 -3.88 7.82 -13.71
C LEU A 177 -4.30 7.59 -15.16
N MET A 178 -4.52 6.34 -15.56
CA MET A 178 -5.02 6.00 -16.90
C MET A 178 -6.34 6.72 -17.21
N ARG A 179 -7.28 6.76 -16.24
CA ARG A 179 -8.56 7.43 -16.42
C ARG A 179 -8.45 8.93 -16.69
N ALA A 180 -7.65 9.64 -15.89
CA ALA A 180 -7.43 11.07 -16.09
C ALA A 180 -6.61 11.36 -17.35
N ALA A 181 -5.57 10.56 -17.61
CA ALA A 181 -4.75 10.66 -18.81
C ALA A 181 -5.55 10.45 -20.09
N ASP A 182 -6.47 9.49 -20.10
CA ASP A 182 -7.35 9.23 -21.24
C ASP A 182 -8.26 10.42 -21.55
N LYS A 183 -8.85 11.04 -20.50
CA LYS A 183 -9.65 12.27 -20.62
C LYS A 183 -8.83 13.46 -21.13
N ALA A 184 -7.58 13.57 -20.69
CA ALA A 184 -6.66 14.63 -21.09
C ALA A 184 -6.01 14.38 -22.47
N GLY A 185 -6.14 13.18 -23.04
CA GLY A 185 -5.39 12.77 -24.22
C GLY A 185 -3.88 12.66 -23.99
N ASP A 186 -3.43 12.50 -22.74
CA ASP A 186 -2.00 12.40 -22.38
C ASP A 186 -1.52 10.95 -22.52
N GLY A 187 -0.99 10.62 -23.70
CA GLY A 187 -0.48 9.28 -23.98
C GLY A 187 0.67 8.85 -23.07
N LYS A 188 1.54 9.78 -22.65
CA LYS A 188 2.67 9.46 -21.77
C LYS A 188 2.19 9.05 -20.38
N ALA A 189 1.25 9.79 -19.81
CA ALA A 189 0.65 9.46 -18.53
C ALA A 189 -0.18 8.16 -18.61
N PHE A 190 -0.92 7.96 -19.70
CA PHE A 190 -1.70 6.73 -19.91
C PHE A 190 -0.78 5.51 -19.96
N GLN A 191 0.31 5.57 -20.72
CA GLN A 191 1.31 4.49 -20.81
C GLN A 191 1.99 4.22 -19.47
N ALA A 192 2.31 5.27 -18.70
CA ALA A 192 2.89 5.10 -17.37
C ALA A 192 1.94 4.36 -16.42
N GLY A 193 0.66 4.74 -16.40
CA GLY A 193 -0.36 4.02 -15.64
C GLY A 193 -0.55 2.58 -16.15
N TRP A 194 -0.57 2.39 -17.47
CA TRP A 194 -0.77 1.08 -18.07
C TRP A 194 0.37 0.11 -17.77
N LYS A 195 1.62 0.59 -17.78
CA LYS A 195 2.81 -0.17 -17.39
C LYS A 195 2.67 -0.79 -15.99
N ASP A 196 2.07 -0.07 -15.06
CA ASP A 196 1.88 -0.53 -13.68
C ASP A 196 0.60 -1.38 -13.51
N ALA A 197 -0.46 -1.10 -14.27
CA ALA A 197 -1.73 -1.80 -14.17
C ALA A 197 -1.76 -3.15 -14.91
N LYS A 198 -1.12 -3.26 -16.07
CA LYS A 198 -1.17 -4.44 -16.95
C LYS A 198 -0.70 -5.73 -16.26
N PRO A 199 0.46 -5.78 -15.58
CA PRO A 199 0.92 -7.01 -14.94
C PRO A 199 -0.07 -7.58 -13.91
N GLN A 200 -0.81 -6.71 -13.22
CA GLN A 200 -1.83 -7.14 -12.26
C GLN A 200 -3.03 -7.80 -12.93
N LEU A 201 -3.44 -7.30 -14.10
CA LEU A 201 -4.52 -7.91 -14.87
C LEU A 201 -4.08 -9.25 -15.46
N GLU A 202 -2.84 -9.34 -15.96
CA GLU A 202 -2.25 -10.57 -16.47
C GLU A 202 -2.13 -11.64 -15.37
N GLU A 203 -1.67 -11.28 -14.18
CA GLU A 203 -1.61 -12.21 -13.04
C GLU A 203 -3.01 -12.69 -12.62
N ARG A 204 -4.02 -11.81 -12.69
CA ARG A 204 -5.42 -12.20 -12.42
C ARG A 204 -5.96 -13.14 -13.48
N VAL A 205 -5.65 -12.90 -14.75
CA VAL A 205 -5.97 -13.81 -15.86
C VAL A 205 -5.35 -15.18 -15.58
N HIS A 206 -4.05 -15.23 -15.30
CA HIS A 206 -3.33 -16.47 -14.99
C HIS A 206 -3.94 -17.22 -13.79
N THR A 207 -4.23 -16.51 -12.70
CA THR A 207 -4.86 -17.08 -11.50
C THR A 207 -6.24 -17.67 -11.81
N ILE A 208 -7.05 -16.97 -12.60
CA ILE A 208 -8.40 -17.43 -12.98
C ILE A 208 -8.33 -18.64 -13.90
N GLU A 209 -7.39 -18.66 -14.86
CA GLU A 209 -7.15 -19.81 -15.74
C GLU A 209 -6.78 -21.06 -14.93
N LYS A 210 -5.84 -20.90 -13.99
CA LYS A 210 -5.44 -21.98 -13.08
C LYS A 210 -6.61 -22.48 -12.24
N ALA A 211 -7.44 -21.57 -11.71
CA ALA A 211 -8.62 -21.95 -10.94
C ALA A 211 -9.70 -22.63 -11.81
N ALA A 212 -9.90 -22.19 -13.05
CA ALA A 212 -10.86 -22.78 -13.97
C ALA A 212 -10.46 -24.21 -14.38
N ALA A 213 -9.16 -24.48 -14.49
CA ALA A 213 -8.60 -25.79 -14.77
C ALA A 213 -8.65 -26.76 -13.57
N ASP A 214 -8.91 -26.29 -12.34
CA ASP A 214 -8.93 -27.15 -11.15
C ASP A 214 -10.15 -28.10 -11.19
N PRO A 215 -9.94 -29.44 -11.28
CA PRO A 215 -11.04 -30.41 -11.29
C PRO A 215 -11.87 -30.41 -10.01
N LYS A 216 -11.29 -29.99 -8.87
CA LYS A 216 -11.94 -29.93 -7.56
C LYS A 216 -12.88 -28.73 -7.40
N LEU A 217 -12.80 -27.75 -8.30
CA LEU A 217 -13.67 -26.58 -8.26
C LEU A 217 -15.11 -26.97 -8.63
N ASN A 218 -16.08 -26.54 -7.83
CA ASN A 218 -17.48 -26.86 -8.12
C ASN A 218 -17.95 -26.27 -9.45
N LYS A 219 -18.91 -26.95 -10.11
CA LYS A 219 -19.40 -26.60 -11.46
C LYS A 219 -19.87 -25.15 -11.57
N ARG A 220 -20.57 -24.63 -10.55
CA ARG A 220 -21.09 -23.25 -10.53
C ARG A 220 -19.97 -22.21 -10.50
N ARG A 221 -18.94 -22.42 -9.67
CA ARG A 221 -17.77 -21.55 -9.62
C ARG A 221 -17.00 -21.60 -10.94
N ARG A 222 -16.75 -22.79 -11.48
CA ARG A 222 -16.08 -22.95 -12.78
C ARG A 222 -16.82 -22.20 -13.90
N ALA A 223 -18.15 -22.32 -13.96
CA ALA A 223 -18.98 -21.59 -14.94
C ALA A 223 -18.89 -20.06 -14.80
N SER A 224 -18.69 -19.54 -13.58
CA SER A 224 -18.54 -18.09 -13.35
C SER A 224 -17.18 -17.52 -13.76
N LEU A 225 -16.15 -18.37 -13.89
CA LEU A 225 -14.79 -17.91 -14.20
C LEU A 225 -14.62 -17.56 -15.69
N GLY A 226 -15.31 -18.26 -16.60
CA GLY A 226 -15.22 -18.02 -18.04
C GLY A 226 -15.55 -16.57 -18.44
N PRO A 227 -16.74 -16.04 -18.10
CA PRO A 227 -17.09 -14.65 -18.38
C PRO A 227 -16.14 -13.63 -17.72
N MET A 228 -15.61 -13.95 -16.54
CA MET A 228 -14.64 -13.08 -15.86
C MET A 228 -13.31 -13.02 -16.62
N LEU A 229 -12.85 -14.16 -17.13
CA LEU A 229 -11.62 -14.29 -17.91
C LEU A 229 -11.72 -13.49 -19.22
N GLU A 230 -12.81 -13.66 -19.96
CA GLU A 230 -13.06 -12.93 -21.21
C GLU A 230 -13.12 -11.42 -20.98
N ARG A 231 -13.77 -10.99 -19.90
CA ARG A 231 -13.79 -9.56 -19.54
C ARG A 231 -12.39 -9.01 -19.29
N LEU A 232 -11.55 -9.72 -18.54
CA LEU A 232 -10.19 -9.27 -18.23
C LEU A 232 -9.30 -9.24 -19.48
N LYS A 233 -9.36 -10.27 -20.32
CA LYS A 233 -8.62 -10.31 -21.60
C LYS A 233 -9.06 -9.18 -22.52
N GLY A 234 -10.37 -8.93 -22.61
CA GLY A 234 -10.92 -7.80 -23.37
C GLY A 234 -10.48 -6.44 -22.82
N GLU A 235 -10.40 -6.29 -21.49
CA GLU A 235 -9.89 -5.07 -20.85
C GLU A 235 -8.40 -4.83 -21.17
N ILE A 236 -7.57 -5.88 -21.14
CA ILE A 236 -6.16 -5.80 -21.54
C ILE A 236 -6.04 -5.38 -23.00
N ALA A 237 -6.73 -6.07 -23.91
CA ALA A 237 -6.68 -5.76 -25.35
C ALA A 237 -7.16 -4.33 -25.65
N LYS A 238 -8.23 -3.88 -24.99
CA LYS A 238 -8.75 -2.52 -25.11
C LYS A 238 -7.71 -1.48 -24.68
N ASN A 239 -7.07 -1.69 -23.53
CA ASN A 239 -6.08 -0.73 -23.01
C ASN A 239 -4.78 -0.76 -23.80
N ASP A 240 -4.34 -1.91 -24.32
CA ASP A 240 -3.20 -2.01 -25.25
C ASP A 240 -3.46 -1.20 -26.53
N LYS A 241 -4.65 -1.38 -27.14
CA LYS A 241 -5.05 -0.59 -28.30
C LYS A 241 -5.07 0.91 -27.98
N ARG A 242 -5.64 1.28 -26.82
CA ARG A 242 -5.73 2.68 -26.41
C ARG A 242 -4.36 3.31 -26.15
N ALA A 243 -3.45 2.58 -25.52
CA ALA A 243 -2.08 3.01 -25.30
C ALA A 243 -1.35 3.27 -26.63
N ALA A 244 -1.58 2.43 -27.65
CA ALA A 244 -1.03 2.61 -28.99
C ALA A 244 -1.66 3.82 -29.72
N GLU A 245 -2.97 4.01 -29.63
CA GLU A 245 -3.66 5.16 -30.21
C GLU A 245 -3.17 6.49 -29.63
N LEU A 246 -2.95 6.54 -28.31
CA LEU A 246 -2.45 7.74 -27.64
C LEU A 246 -0.93 7.94 -27.84
N ALA A 247 -0.16 6.87 -28.10
CA ALA A 247 1.27 6.99 -28.43
C ALA A 247 1.51 7.82 -29.70
N GLY A 248 0.58 7.74 -30.67
CA GLY A 248 0.63 8.49 -31.92
C GLY A 248 0.12 9.93 -31.81
N LYS A 249 -0.37 10.36 -30.65
CA LYS A 249 -0.89 11.71 -30.41
C LYS A 249 0.04 12.47 -29.48
N SER A 250 0.66 13.54 -29.97
CA SER A 250 1.33 14.51 -29.10
C SER A 250 0.30 15.10 -28.13
N PRO A 251 0.67 15.36 -26.86
CA PRO A 251 -0.25 15.98 -25.91
C PRO A 251 -0.81 17.25 -26.52
N ALA A 252 -2.14 17.41 -26.50
CA ALA A 252 -2.77 18.65 -26.90
C ALA A 252 -2.10 19.77 -26.08
N GLN A 253 -1.43 20.70 -26.78
CA GLN A 253 -0.86 21.87 -26.13
C GLN A 253 -1.98 22.52 -25.32
N GLU A 254 -1.78 22.64 -24.01
CA GLU A 254 -2.72 23.37 -23.16
C GLU A 254 -2.92 24.74 -23.81
N PRO A 255 -4.17 25.20 -24.00
CA PRO A 255 -4.39 26.54 -24.53
C PRO A 255 -3.70 27.51 -23.57
N SER A 256 -2.67 28.21 -24.07
CA SER A 256 -2.01 29.28 -23.34
C SER A 256 -3.09 30.22 -22.83
N LYS A 257 -3.19 30.32 -21.50
CA LYS A 257 -3.99 31.34 -20.84
C LYS A 257 -3.27 32.68 -20.90
#